data_AF-A0A849RZ44-F1
#
_entry.id   AF-A0A849RZ44-F1
#
_cell.length_a   1.000
_cell.length_b   1.000
_cell.length_c   1.000
_cell.angle_alpha   90.00
_cell.angle_beta   90.00
_cell.angle_gamma   90.00
#
_symmetry.space_group_name_H-M   'P 1'
#
loop_
_entity.id
_entity.type
_entity.pdbx_description
1 polymer ?
#
loop_
_entity_poly.entity_id
_entity_poly.type
_entity_poly.pdbx_seq_one_letter_code
_entity_poly.pdbx_strand_id
1 'polypeptide(L)'
;MTKHLAQKSISYLSASVYQMSRKRPLAVLLLRIVFTIYLCITVLITLTQMSSEYLRESNQVSNELASTEAIFADSLTTAAWTFDTASITANLSGILKIPAVVGIKIDDMDRPPDWTEPFPIRLGITSDNGPSFSVEAFQHWSDRKNYIKLIGHTFQLRKNNLLLGTVTFYSSHKVIFDAVKYSFLSIFSVRHY
;
A
#
# COMPACT_ATOMS: atom_id res chain seq x y z
N MET A 1 -66.54 31.85 46.05
CA MET A 1 -66.11 30.77 45.13
C MET A 1 -65.41 31.28 43.85
N THR A 2 -65.60 32.55 43.46
CA THR A 2 -65.07 33.15 42.21
C THR A 2 -63.57 33.53 42.23
N LYS A 3 -62.99 33.88 43.39
CA LYS A 3 -61.55 34.24 43.47
C LYS A 3 -60.59 33.07 43.17
N HIS A 4 -61.00 31.84 43.50
CA HIS A 4 -60.15 30.65 43.31
C HIS A 4 -60.04 30.22 41.83
N LEU A 5 -61.05 30.54 41.00
CA LEU A 5 -61.05 30.23 39.57
C LEU A 5 -60.17 31.20 38.76
N ALA A 6 -60.14 32.48 39.17
CA ALA A 6 -59.27 33.49 38.58
C ALA A 6 -57.78 33.25 38.87
N GLN A 7 -57.44 32.80 40.09
CA GLN A 7 -56.05 32.48 40.44
C GLN A 7 -55.51 31.30 39.61
N LYS A 8 -56.37 30.30 39.38
CA LYS A 8 -56.00 29.08 38.66
C LYS A 8 -55.77 29.37 37.17
N SER A 9 -56.63 30.19 36.53
CA SER A 9 -56.47 30.57 35.11
C SER A 9 -55.22 31.40 34.86
N ILE A 10 -54.85 32.31 35.77
CA ILE A 10 -53.61 33.10 35.69
C ILE A 10 -52.38 32.18 35.79
N SER A 11 -52.41 31.14 36.63
CA SER A 11 -51.29 30.17 36.71
C SER A 11 -51.12 29.37 35.41
N TYR A 12 -52.22 28.93 34.79
CA TYR A 12 -52.17 28.19 33.52
C TYR A 12 -51.68 29.06 32.36
N LEU A 13 -52.06 30.33 32.33
CA LEU A 13 -51.57 31.29 31.34
C LEU A 13 -50.08 31.59 31.52
N SER A 14 -49.60 31.69 32.77
CA SER A 14 -48.17 31.89 33.04
C SER A 14 -47.32 30.67 32.63
N ALA A 15 -47.85 29.46 32.84
CA ALA A 15 -47.20 28.22 32.45
C ALA A 15 -47.19 27.99 30.93
N SER A 16 -48.24 28.41 30.20
CA SER A 16 -48.29 28.28 28.74
C SER A 16 -47.39 29.31 28.03
N VAL A 17 -47.24 30.51 28.59
CA VAL A 17 -46.35 31.55 28.03
C VAL A 17 -44.86 31.19 28.24
N TYR A 18 -44.52 30.49 29.32
CA TYR A 18 -43.14 30.04 29.57
C TYR A 18 -42.67 28.91 28.63
N GLN A 19 -43.60 28.14 28.05
CA GLN A 19 -43.31 27.03 27.14
C GLN A 19 -42.95 27.48 25.70
N MET A 20 -43.10 28.78 25.37
CA MET A 20 -43.12 29.23 23.96
C MET A 20 -41.84 29.90 23.43
N SER A 21 -40.72 29.84 24.17
CA SER A 21 -39.46 30.45 23.70
C SER A 21 -38.26 29.51 23.85
N ARG A 22 -38.37 28.30 23.30
CA ARG A 22 -37.18 27.48 22.99
C ARG A 22 -36.58 27.96 21.68
N LYS A 23 -36.06 29.20 21.66
CA LYS A 23 -35.25 29.69 20.54
C LYS A 23 -33.98 28.83 20.50
N ARG A 24 -33.87 27.92 19.52
CA ARG A 24 -32.54 27.41 19.14
C ARG A 24 -31.72 28.65 18.79
N PRO A 25 -30.59 28.94 19.47
CA PRO A 25 -29.87 30.18 19.21
C PRO A 25 -29.45 30.15 17.74
N LEU A 26 -29.82 31.17 16.96
CA LEU A 26 -29.42 31.30 15.56
C LEU A 26 -27.89 31.17 15.40
N ALA A 27 -27.14 31.62 16.42
CA ALA A 27 -25.70 31.42 16.54
C ALA A 27 -25.26 29.94 16.53
N VAL A 28 -26.00 29.04 17.20
CA VAL A 28 -25.68 27.59 17.23
C VAL A 28 -25.94 26.94 15.87
N LEU A 29 -26.97 27.40 15.15
CA LEU A 29 -27.25 26.96 13.78
C LEU A 29 -26.16 27.40 12.80
N LEU A 30 -25.78 28.69 12.82
CA LEU A 30 -24.69 29.23 12.03
C LEU A 30 -23.36 28.52 12.33
N LEU A 31 -23.02 28.38 13.61
CA LEU A 31 -21.80 27.70 14.03
C LEU A 31 -21.75 26.25 13.53
N ARG A 32 -22.86 25.51 13.65
CA ARG A 32 -22.93 24.11 13.20
C ARG A 32 -22.75 23.98 11.69
N ILE A 33 -23.35 24.88 10.91
CA ILE A 33 -23.24 24.88 9.44
C ILE A 33 -21.81 25.19 9.02
N VAL A 34 -21.22 26.27 9.55
CA VAL A 34 -19.84 26.66 9.22
C VAL A 34 -18.86 25.57 9.64
N PHE A 35 -19.03 24.99 10.83
CA PHE A 35 -18.21 23.88 11.30
C PHE A 35 -18.31 22.64 10.40
N THR A 36 -19.51 22.29 9.96
CA THR A 36 -19.73 21.12 9.08
C THR A 36 -19.15 21.37 7.69
N ILE A 37 -19.33 22.57 7.12
CA ILE A 37 -18.74 22.93 5.83
C ILE A 37 -17.22 22.90 5.91
N TYR A 38 -16.64 23.48 6.96
CA TYR A 38 -15.19 23.45 7.18
C TYR A 38 -14.68 22.01 7.29
N LEU A 39 -15.34 21.17 8.09
CA LEU A 39 -15.00 19.75 8.23
C LEU A 39 -15.08 19.01 6.90
N CYS A 40 -16.14 19.22 6.10
CA CYS A 40 -16.26 18.61 4.78
C CYS A 40 -15.16 19.06 3.82
N ILE A 41 -14.83 20.37 3.79
CA ILE A 41 -13.76 20.90 2.95
C ILE A 41 -12.42 20.28 3.37
N THR A 42 -12.11 20.26 4.66
CA THR A 42 -10.88 19.64 5.18
C THR A 42 -10.80 18.16 4.82
N VAL A 43 -11.90 17.40 4.97
CA VAL A 43 -11.96 15.99 4.58
C VAL A 43 -11.72 15.82 3.08
N LEU A 44 -12.34 16.63 2.22
CA LEU A 44 -12.14 16.57 0.77
C LEU A 44 -10.70 16.86 0.35
N ILE A 45 -10.09 17.91 0.93
CA ILE A 45 -8.68 18.25 0.67
C ILE A 45 -7.79 17.09 1.10
N THR A 46 -8.02 16.54 2.29
CA THR A 46 -7.24 15.42 2.83
C THR A 46 -7.38 14.17 1.97
N LEU A 47 -8.59 13.82 1.53
CA LEU A 47 -8.83 12.68 0.65
C LEU A 47 -8.13 12.85 -0.70
N THR A 48 -8.14 14.06 -1.26
CA THR A 48 -7.47 14.37 -2.52
C THR A 48 -5.96 14.22 -2.38
N GLN A 49 -5.38 14.80 -1.32
CA GLN A 49 -3.95 14.69 -1.03
C GLN A 49 -3.52 13.23 -0.84
N MET A 50 -4.27 12.48 -0.02
CA MET A 50 -4.00 11.07 0.23
C MET A 50 -4.08 10.22 -1.05
N SER A 51 -5.07 10.49 -1.91
CA SER A 51 -5.21 9.78 -3.19
C SER A 51 -4.07 10.11 -4.16
N SER A 52 -3.64 11.37 -4.21
CA SER A 52 -2.53 11.79 -5.06
C SER A 52 -1.19 11.20 -4.61
N GLU A 53 -0.96 11.15 -3.30
CA GLU A 53 0.24 10.55 -2.70
C GLU A 53 0.27 9.04 -2.99
N TYR A 54 -0.87 8.37 -2.84
CA TYR A 54 -1.00 6.95 -3.14
C TYR A 54 -0.68 6.62 -4.61
N LEU A 55 -1.18 7.42 -5.55
CA LEU A 55 -0.88 7.23 -6.98
C LEU A 55 0.61 7.45 -7.29
N ARG A 56 1.23 8.42 -6.63
CA ARG A 56 2.66 8.71 -6.79
C ARG A 56 3.52 7.55 -6.30
N GLU A 57 3.25 7.06 -5.10
CA GLU A 57 3.96 5.92 -4.50
C GLU A 57 3.75 4.63 -5.32
N SER A 58 2.56 4.42 -5.85
CA SER A 58 2.30 3.29 -6.77
C SER A 58 3.17 3.35 -8.03
N ASN A 59 3.30 4.53 -8.65
CA ASN A 59 4.14 4.70 -9.83
C ASN A 59 5.62 4.58 -9.47
N GLN A 60 6.02 5.09 -8.30
CA GLN A 60 7.38 4.99 -7.82
C GLN A 60 7.79 3.53 -7.61
N VAL A 61 6.97 2.71 -6.96
CA VAL A 61 7.23 1.27 -6.78
C VAL A 61 7.41 0.56 -8.13
N SER A 62 6.59 0.90 -9.14
CA SER A 62 6.76 0.34 -10.49
C SER A 62 8.10 0.74 -11.12
N ASN A 63 8.51 1.99 -10.96
CA ASN A 63 9.79 2.49 -11.48
C ASN A 63 11.00 1.89 -10.73
N GLU A 64 10.86 1.66 -9.42
CA GLU A 64 11.88 0.99 -8.62
C GLU A 64 12.07 -0.48 -9.04
N LEU A 65 10.97 -1.19 -9.35
CA LEU A 65 11.02 -2.54 -9.93
C LEU A 65 11.74 -2.56 -11.29
N ALA A 66 11.44 -1.60 -12.17
CA ALA A 66 12.10 -1.48 -13.47
C ALA A 66 13.58 -1.09 -13.35
N SER A 67 13.93 -0.23 -12.39
CA SER A 67 15.33 0.10 -12.11
C SER A 67 16.08 -1.09 -11.54
N THR A 68 15.42 -1.89 -10.70
CA THR A 68 15.97 -3.15 -10.18
C THR A 68 16.28 -4.13 -11.32
N GLU A 69 15.39 -4.25 -12.31
CA GLU A 69 15.68 -5.01 -13.52
C GLU A 69 16.95 -4.48 -14.19
N ALA A 70 17.03 -3.17 -14.48
CA ALA A 70 18.18 -2.59 -15.18
C ALA A 70 19.52 -2.84 -14.48
N ILE A 71 19.53 -2.92 -13.14
CA ILE A 71 20.74 -3.17 -12.34
C ILE A 71 21.12 -4.66 -12.36
N PHE A 72 20.14 -5.56 -12.26
CA PHE A 72 20.38 -6.99 -12.04
C PHE A 72 20.21 -7.87 -13.28
N ALA A 73 19.63 -7.36 -14.37
CA ALA A 73 19.33 -8.15 -15.57
C ALA A 73 20.58 -8.75 -16.20
N ASP A 74 21.65 -7.96 -16.38
CA ASP A 74 22.91 -8.45 -16.96
C ASP A 74 23.62 -9.45 -16.06
N SER A 75 23.60 -9.21 -14.75
CA SER A 75 24.18 -10.09 -13.74
C SER A 75 23.43 -11.43 -13.70
N LEU A 76 22.09 -11.40 -13.68
CA LEU A 76 21.24 -12.58 -13.71
C LEU A 76 21.36 -13.34 -15.03
N THR A 77 21.45 -12.64 -16.17
CA THR A 77 21.64 -13.25 -17.49
C THR A 77 22.98 -13.99 -17.55
N THR A 78 24.04 -13.39 -17.01
CA THR A 78 25.36 -14.01 -16.96
C THR A 78 25.37 -15.22 -16.04
N ALA A 79 24.82 -15.08 -14.83
CA ALA A 79 24.76 -16.16 -13.86
C ALA A 79 23.87 -17.33 -14.31
N ALA A 80 22.76 -17.03 -15.00
CA ALA A 80 21.91 -18.03 -15.64
C ALA A 80 22.62 -18.75 -16.77
N TRP A 81 23.35 -18.01 -17.62
CA TRP A 81 24.14 -18.59 -18.70
C TRP A 81 25.24 -19.53 -18.21
N THR A 82 25.91 -19.19 -17.12
CA THR A 82 26.98 -20.01 -16.53
C THR A 82 26.47 -21.05 -15.54
N PHE A 83 25.16 -21.11 -15.28
CA PHE A 83 24.54 -21.92 -14.23
C PHE A 83 25.23 -21.75 -12.87
N ASP A 84 25.72 -20.54 -12.60
CA ASP A 84 26.37 -20.23 -11.33
C ASP A 84 25.30 -20.01 -10.27
N THR A 85 24.93 -21.10 -9.61
CA THR A 85 23.91 -21.10 -8.56
C THR A 85 24.28 -20.19 -7.38
N ALA A 86 25.57 -20.00 -7.08
CA ALA A 86 26.02 -19.10 -6.03
C ALA A 86 25.77 -17.64 -6.44
N SER A 87 26.15 -17.27 -7.67
CA SER A 87 25.88 -15.94 -8.23
C SER A 87 24.38 -15.66 -8.36
N ILE A 88 23.57 -16.62 -8.78
CA ILE A 88 22.10 -16.46 -8.81
C ILE A 88 21.58 -16.22 -7.38
N THR A 89 22.02 -17.00 -6.39
CA THR A 89 21.59 -16.80 -4.99
C THR A 89 21.98 -15.41 -4.47
N ALA A 90 23.21 -14.98 -4.73
CA ALA A 90 23.72 -13.70 -4.28
C ALA A 90 22.93 -12.53 -4.89
N ASN A 91 22.65 -12.59 -6.19
CA ASN A 91 21.82 -11.60 -6.89
C ASN A 91 20.41 -11.57 -6.31
N LEU A 92 19.75 -12.73 -6.18
CA LEU A 92 18.40 -12.80 -5.62
C LEU A 92 18.32 -12.31 -4.17
N SER A 93 19.34 -12.60 -3.35
CA SER A 93 19.45 -12.08 -1.99
C SER A 93 19.65 -10.57 -1.96
N GLY A 94 20.41 -10.02 -2.89
CA GLY A 94 20.54 -8.58 -3.10
C GLY A 94 19.22 -7.93 -3.47
N ILE A 95 18.49 -8.52 -4.42
CA ILE A 95 17.19 -8.00 -4.88
C ILE A 95 16.15 -8.04 -3.75
N LEU A 96 16.07 -9.12 -2.96
CA LEU A 96 15.13 -9.22 -1.84
C LEU A 96 15.42 -8.26 -0.67
N LYS A 97 16.59 -7.62 -0.65
CA LYS A 97 16.91 -6.55 0.30
C LYS A 97 16.37 -5.19 -0.14
N ILE A 98 15.93 -5.06 -1.39
CA ILE A 98 15.32 -3.83 -1.89
C ILE A 98 13.92 -3.69 -1.29
N PRO A 99 13.60 -2.59 -0.59
CA PRO A 99 12.34 -2.45 0.13
C PRO A 99 11.08 -2.60 -0.76
N ALA A 100 11.18 -2.25 -2.03
CA ALA A 100 10.08 -2.40 -2.99
C ALA A 100 9.79 -3.86 -3.37
N VAL A 101 10.76 -4.78 -3.23
CA VAL A 101 10.63 -6.18 -3.66
C VAL A 101 10.24 -7.07 -2.50
N VAL A 102 9.10 -7.75 -2.63
CA VAL A 102 8.54 -8.65 -1.62
C VAL A 102 8.72 -10.11 -2.00
N GLY A 103 8.85 -10.40 -3.30
CA GLY A 103 9.16 -11.73 -3.79
C GLY A 103 9.76 -11.72 -5.19
N ILE A 104 10.41 -12.81 -5.55
CA ILE A 104 11.02 -13.04 -6.86
C ILE A 104 10.69 -14.46 -7.29
N LYS A 105 10.38 -14.61 -8.57
CA LYS A 105 10.16 -15.89 -9.22
C LYS A 105 10.98 -15.97 -10.50
N ILE A 106 11.68 -17.09 -10.68
CA ILE A 106 12.32 -17.43 -11.95
C ILE A 106 11.56 -18.61 -12.52
N ASP A 107 10.91 -18.38 -13.66
CA ASP A 107 10.15 -19.37 -14.42
C ASP A 107 10.90 -19.76 -15.70
N ASP A 108 10.66 -21.01 -16.11
CA ASP A 108 10.86 -21.56 -17.45
C ASP A 108 12.17 -21.11 -18.13
N MET A 109 13.26 -21.76 -17.74
CA MET A 109 14.56 -21.59 -18.39
C MET A 109 14.71 -22.62 -19.48
N ASP A 110 14.71 -22.21 -20.76
CA ASP A 110 15.03 -23.10 -21.86
C ASP A 110 16.43 -23.68 -21.64
N ARG A 111 16.50 -25.00 -21.62
CA ARG A 111 17.74 -25.74 -21.36
C ARG A 111 18.59 -25.77 -22.64
N PRO A 112 19.88 -25.41 -22.57
CA PRO A 112 20.77 -25.62 -23.71
C PRO A 112 20.85 -27.13 -24.05
N PRO A 113 20.90 -27.51 -25.34
CA PRO A 113 20.85 -28.92 -25.77
C PRO A 113 21.89 -29.84 -25.10
N ASP A 114 23.06 -29.30 -24.78
CA ASP A 114 24.21 -30.04 -24.23
C ASP A 114 24.15 -30.26 -22.70
N TRP A 115 23.19 -29.67 -22.02
CA TRP A 115 23.11 -29.73 -20.56
C TRP A 115 22.26 -30.93 -20.14
N THR A 116 22.55 -31.56 -18.99
CA THR A 116 21.82 -32.75 -18.51
C THR A 116 20.98 -32.49 -17.25
N GLU A 117 21.37 -31.50 -16.45
CA GLU A 117 20.72 -31.18 -15.18
C GLU A 117 19.57 -30.18 -15.34
N PRO A 118 18.47 -30.34 -14.58
CA PRO A 118 17.40 -29.35 -14.55
C PRO A 118 17.91 -28.04 -13.91
N PHE A 119 17.51 -26.90 -14.47
CA PHE A 119 17.81 -25.62 -13.85
C PHE A 119 17.16 -25.57 -12.46
N PRO A 120 17.89 -25.19 -11.39
CA PRO A 120 17.27 -25.03 -10.09
C PRO A 120 16.30 -23.86 -10.14
N ILE A 121 14.99 -24.15 -10.16
CA ILE A 121 13.94 -23.14 -10.02
C ILE A 121 14.19 -22.42 -8.70
N ARG A 122 14.38 -21.09 -8.78
CA ARG A 122 14.70 -20.26 -7.62
C ARG A 122 13.57 -19.29 -7.35
N LEU A 123 12.90 -19.52 -6.22
CA LEU A 123 11.83 -18.72 -5.69
C LEU A 123 12.33 -18.05 -4.40
N GLY A 124 12.04 -16.78 -4.24
CA GLY A 124 12.51 -15.99 -3.10
C GLY A 124 11.42 -15.08 -2.55
N ILE A 125 11.36 -14.93 -1.23
CA ILE A 125 10.49 -13.97 -0.56
C ILE A 125 11.26 -13.18 0.49
N THR A 126 10.84 -11.94 0.72
CA THR A 126 11.28 -11.20 1.90
C THR A 126 10.45 -11.67 3.11
N SER A 127 11.14 -12.13 4.16
CA SER A 127 10.55 -12.59 5.43
C SER A 127 11.10 -11.76 6.58
N ASP A 128 10.44 -11.79 7.74
CA ASP A 128 10.84 -11.03 8.93
C ASP A 128 12.25 -11.38 9.41
N ASN A 129 12.72 -12.60 9.11
CA ASN A 129 14.06 -13.09 9.45
C ASN A 129 15.07 -12.96 8.29
N GLY A 130 14.71 -12.22 7.23
CA GLY A 130 15.53 -12.04 6.03
C GLY A 130 15.01 -12.80 4.80
N PRO A 131 15.78 -12.81 3.69
CA PRO A 131 15.37 -13.46 2.45
C PRO A 131 15.30 -14.98 2.62
N SER A 132 14.16 -15.56 2.25
CA SER A 132 13.93 -17.00 2.25
C SER A 132 13.84 -17.53 0.82
N PHE A 133 14.58 -18.60 0.52
CA PHE A 133 14.61 -19.25 -0.79
C PHE A 133 14.07 -20.68 -0.67
N SER A 134 12.76 -20.86 -0.73
CA SER A 134 12.16 -22.18 -0.84
C SER A 134 10.84 -22.15 -1.59
N VAL A 135 10.57 -23.21 -2.35
CA VAL A 135 9.33 -23.37 -3.13
C VAL A 135 8.13 -23.40 -2.19
N GLU A 136 8.23 -24.12 -1.08
CA GLU A 136 7.18 -24.24 -0.06
C GLU A 136 6.90 -22.91 0.63
N ALA A 137 7.94 -22.14 0.99
CA ALA A 137 7.74 -20.82 1.59
C ALA A 137 7.13 -19.85 0.59
N PHE A 138 7.54 -19.91 -0.68
CA PHE A 138 6.95 -19.09 -1.74
C PHE A 138 5.48 -19.46 -2.00
N GLN A 139 5.15 -20.75 -2.07
CA GLN A 139 3.77 -21.21 -2.29
C GLN A 139 2.87 -20.85 -1.11
N HIS A 140 3.33 -21.10 0.12
CA HIS A 140 2.59 -20.72 1.32
C HIS A 140 2.48 -19.18 1.46
N TRP A 141 3.47 -18.44 0.99
CA TRP A 141 3.41 -16.99 0.88
C TRP A 141 2.40 -16.56 -0.18
N SER A 142 2.42 -17.11 -1.40
CA SER A 142 1.47 -16.75 -2.47
C SER A 142 0.03 -17.06 -2.07
N ASP A 143 -0.21 -18.20 -1.44
CA ASP A 143 -1.54 -18.65 -1.04
C ASP A 143 -2.11 -17.81 0.11
N ARG A 144 -1.28 -17.44 1.11
CA ARG A 144 -1.68 -16.49 2.16
C ARG A 144 -1.83 -15.05 1.66
N LYS A 145 -1.25 -14.70 0.51
CA LYS A 145 -1.20 -13.32 0.01
C LYS A 145 -2.30 -12.99 -1.00
N ASN A 146 -3.26 -13.89 -1.25
CA ASN A 146 -4.41 -13.58 -2.13
C ASN A 146 -5.25 -12.37 -1.64
N TYR A 147 -5.08 -11.96 -0.37
CA TYR A 147 -5.67 -10.74 0.22
C TYR A 147 -4.86 -9.46 -0.04
N ILE A 148 -3.61 -9.57 -0.51
CA ILE A 148 -2.72 -8.44 -0.79
C ILE A 148 -2.50 -8.40 -2.29
N LYS A 149 -3.11 -7.41 -2.96
CA LYS A 149 -2.91 -7.20 -4.39
C LYS A 149 -1.40 -7.05 -4.68
N LEU A 150 -0.86 -7.95 -5.50
CA LEU A 150 0.54 -7.95 -5.92
C LEU A 150 0.69 -7.12 -7.19
N ILE A 151 1.84 -6.46 -7.31
CA ILE A 151 2.28 -5.77 -8.52
C ILE A 151 3.46 -6.59 -9.05
N GLY A 152 3.29 -7.19 -10.22
CA GLY A 152 4.32 -7.99 -10.86
C GLY A 152 5.02 -7.20 -11.95
N HIS A 153 6.35 -7.25 -11.98
CA HIS A 153 7.17 -6.79 -13.09
C HIS A 153 7.94 -7.97 -13.66
N THR A 154 7.72 -8.29 -14.94
CA THR A 154 8.26 -9.49 -15.59
C THR A 154 9.19 -9.12 -16.73
N PHE A 155 10.36 -9.74 -16.78
CA PHE A 155 11.35 -9.55 -17.84
C PHE A 155 12.02 -10.87 -18.23
N GLN A 156 12.62 -10.89 -19.41
CA GLN A 156 13.27 -12.07 -19.97
C GLN A 156 14.79 -11.95 -19.87
N LEU A 157 15.44 -13.00 -19.37
CA LEU A 157 16.88 -13.16 -19.46
C LEU A 157 17.20 -13.74 -20.85
N ARG A 158 17.91 -12.98 -21.69
CA ARG A 158 18.25 -13.42 -23.05
C ARG A 158 19.74 -13.22 -23.31
N LYS A 159 20.39 -14.21 -23.92
CA LYS A 159 21.78 -14.09 -24.39
C LYS A 159 21.93 -14.75 -25.74
N ASN A 160 22.54 -14.06 -26.70
CA ASN A 160 22.77 -14.56 -28.06
C ASN A 160 21.50 -15.13 -28.72
N ASN A 161 20.36 -14.47 -28.50
CA ASN A 161 19.03 -14.87 -28.97
C ASN A 161 18.45 -16.18 -28.37
N LEU A 162 19.13 -16.77 -27.38
CA LEU A 162 18.59 -17.84 -26.54
C LEU A 162 17.83 -17.22 -25.35
N LEU A 163 16.58 -17.64 -25.14
CA LEU A 163 15.84 -17.35 -23.92
C LEU A 163 16.47 -18.19 -22.80
N LEU A 164 17.03 -17.54 -21.80
CA LEU A 164 17.57 -18.23 -20.65
C LEU A 164 16.52 -18.42 -19.57
N GLY A 165 15.53 -17.53 -19.48
CA GLY A 165 14.42 -17.66 -18.54
C GLY A 165 13.59 -16.41 -18.38
N THR A 166 12.51 -16.52 -17.61
CA THR A 166 11.65 -15.39 -17.27
C THR A 166 11.73 -15.09 -15.77
N VAL A 167 11.97 -13.84 -15.41
CA VAL A 167 12.03 -13.39 -14.01
C VAL A 167 10.85 -12.47 -13.74
N THR A 168 10.13 -12.75 -12.65
CA THR A 168 9.07 -11.89 -12.14
C THR A 168 9.43 -11.38 -10.76
N PHE A 169 9.49 -10.06 -10.62
CA PHE A 169 9.56 -9.37 -9.33
C PHE A 169 8.16 -9.06 -8.85
N TYR A 170 7.89 -9.35 -7.58
CA TYR A 170 6.62 -9.04 -6.93
C TYR A 170 6.81 -7.95 -5.88
N SER A 171 6.03 -6.88 -6.00
CA SER A 171 5.77 -5.94 -4.92
C SER A 171 4.36 -6.12 -4.37
N SER A 172 4.09 -5.56 -3.19
CA SER A 172 2.77 -5.64 -2.55
C SER A 172 2.21 -4.26 -2.29
N HIS A 173 0.89 -4.08 -2.43
CA HIS A 173 0.23 -2.81 -2.14
C HIS A 173 0.46 -2.36 -0.68
N LYS A 174 0.76 -3.27 0.25
CA LYS A 174 1.14 -2.93 1.62
C LYS A 174 2.42 -2.08 1.67
N VAL A 175 3.40 -2.35 0.80
CA VAL A 175 4.63 -1.53 0.71
C VAL A 175 4.28 -0.11 0.32
N ILE A 176 3.37 0.08 -0.65
CA ILE A 176 2.86 1.40 -1.04
C ILE A 176 2.16 2.08 0.15
N PHE A 177 1.27 1.38 0.86
CA PHE A 177 0.58 1.95 2.03
C PHE A 177 1.53 2.33 3.16
N ASP A 178 2.53 1.51 3.45
CA ASP A 178 3.55 1.80 4.47
C ASP A 178 4.40 3.01 4.05
N ALA A 179 4.82 3.09 2.78
CA ALA A 179 5.54 4.25 2.23
C ALA A 179 4.73 5.55 2.34
N VAL A 180 3.45 5.54 1.90
CA VAL A 180 2.53 6.69 2.04
C VAL A 180 2.39 7.10 3.52
N LYS A 181 2.25 6.14 4.44
CA LYS A 181 2.15 6.41 5.88
C LYS A 181 3.40 7.10 6.41
N TYR A 182 4.60 6.65 6.03
CA TYR A 182 5.85 7.28 6.44
C TYR A 182 6.03 8.66 5.82
N SER A 183 5.70 8.86 4.54
CA SER A 183 5.70 10.16 3.87
C SER A 183 4.79 11.15 4.60
N PHE A 184 3.55 10.75 4.90
CA PHE A 184 2.60 11.55 5.66
C PHE A 184 3.08 11.90 7.08
N LEU A 185 3.68 10.93 7.80
CA LEU A 185 4.28 11.17 9.12
C LEU A 185 5.47 12.13 9.04
N SER A 186 6.28 12.06 7.99
CA SER A 186 7.44 12.95 7.82
C SER A 186 7.01 14.41 7.63
N ILE A 187 5.92 14.65 6.89
CA ILE A 187 5.36 16.00 6.66
C ILE A 187 4.87 16.60 7.98
N PHE A 188 4.30 15.79 8.88
CA PHE A 188 3.89 16.26 10.20
C PHE A 188 5.08 16.48 11.14
N SER A 189 6.12 15.66 11.05
CA SER A 189 7.34 15.78 11.85
C SER A 189 8.19 17.00 11.48
N VAL A 190 8.23 17.39 10.20
CA VAL A 190 8.99 18.58 9.73
C VAL A 190 8.33 19.88 10.17
N ARG A 191 7.02 19.90 10.43
CA ARG A 191 6.30 21.12 10.83
C ARG A 191 6.40 21.45 12.33
N HIS A 192 7.11 20.64 13.11
CA HIS A 192 7.27 20.81 14.55
C HIS A 192 8.64 21.35 14.99
N TYR A 193 9.48 21.79 14.05
CA TYR A 193 10.72 22.53 14.31
C TYR A 193 10.64 23.95 13.76
#